data_AF-A0A8J7MAJ4-F1
#
_entry.id   AF-A0A8J7MAJ4-F1
#
_cell.length_a   1.000
_cell.length_b   1.000
_cell.length_c   1.000
_cell.angle_alpha   90.00
_cell.angle_beta   90.00
_cell.angle_gamma   90.00
#
_symmetry.space_group_name_H-M   'P 1'
#
loop_
_entity.id
_entity.type
_entity.pdbx_description
1 polymer ?
#
loop_
_entity_poly.entity_id
_entity_poly.type
_entity_poly.pdbx_seq_one_letter_code
_entity_poly.pdbx_strand_id
1 'polypeptide(L)'
;MIRIMLGSTGSTPSASAEGRTAASRAAPICKLARDLVAIGYSPDTLAEVWRNQCLVFAAQPLGKWAKLTVEETTNASARFRVWRDRAEYFAGKGERDRQASDPAEDEDAA
;
A
#
# COMPACT_ATOMS: atom_id res chain seq x y z
N MET A 1 11.64 -5.03 -18.42
CA MET A 1 11.65 -5.66 -17.08
C MET A 1 12.43 -4.75 -16.16
N ILE A 2 11.88 -4.42 -14.99
CA ILE A 2 12.41 -3.38 -14.09
C ILE A 2 13.09 -4.04 -12.90
N ARG A 3 14.23 -3.50 -12.46
CA ARG A 3 14.89 -3.89 -11.22
C ARG A 3 14.62 -2.85 -10.15
N ILE A 4 13.95 -3.27 -9.09
CA ILE A 4 13.71 -2.47 -7.88
C ILE A 4 14.79 -2.80 -6.86
N MET A 5 15.61 -1.81 -6.52
CA MET A 5 16.66 -1.93 -5.52
C MET A 5 16.14 -1.48 -4.16
N LEU A 6 16.25 -2.34 -3.15
CA LEU A 6 15.99 -2.00 -1.76
C LEU A 6 17.22 -1.36 -1.13
N GLY A 7 16.99 -0.27 -0.40
CA GLY A 7 17.99 0.44 0.37
C GLY A 7 17.39 1.08 1.62
N SER A 8 18.13 2.02 2.20
CA SER A 8 17.60 2.93 3.20
C SER A 8 18.04 4.35 2.90
N THR A 9 17.15 5.30 3.14
CA THR A 9 17.48 6.73 3.20
C THR A 9 17.44 7.12 4.67
N GLY A 10 18.61 7.12 5.31
CA GLY A 10 18.72 7.24 6.77
C GLY A 10 18.12 6.02 7.47
N SER A 11 17.22 6.26 8.43
CA SER A 11 16.52 5.21 9.18
C SER A 11 15.27 4.65 8.46
N THR A 12 14.88 5.21 7.30
CA THR A 12 13.66 4.80 6.61
C THR A 12 13.99 3.86 5.44
N PRO A 13 13.33 2.69 5.33
CA PRO A 13 13.46 1.82 4.17
C PRO A 13 13.06 2.53 2.87
N SER A 14 13.79 2.25 1.80
CA SER A 14 13.54 2.82 0.49
C SER A 14 13.64 1.79 -0.62
N ALA A 15 12.98 2.08 -1.74
CA ALA A 15 13.04 1.32 -2.96
C ALA A 15 13.33 2.28 -4.12
N SER A 16 14.21 1.90 -5.04
CA SER A 16 14.56 2.72 -6.20
C SER A 16 14.57 1.92 -7.50
N ALA A 17 14.13 2.56 -8.58
CA ALA A 17 14.14 2.04 -9.95
C ALA A 17 13.92 3.19 -10.93
N GLU A 18 14.48 3.10 -12.14
CA GLU A 18 14.20 4.05 -13.25
C GLU A 18 14.35 5.53 -12.84
N GLY A 19 15.40 5.84 -12.07
CA GLY A 19 15.68 7.20 -11.58
C GLY A 19 14.73 7.70 -10.47
N ARG A 20 13.81 6.87 -9.98
CA ARG A 20 12.91 7.20 -8.88
C ARG A 20 13.26 6.47 -7.60
N THR A 21 12.92 7.10 -6.49
CA THR A 21 13.08 6.52 -5.15
C THR A 21 11.84 6.79 -4.33
N ALA A 22 11.28 5.73 -3.74
CA ALA A 22 10.18 5.81 -2.80
C ALA A 22 10.67 5.39 -1.41
N ALA A 23 10.60 6.31 -0.45
CA ALA A 23 10.79 6.01 0.97
C ALA A 23 9.43 5.72 1.64
N SER A 24 9.37 4.66 2.42
CA SER A 24 8.19 4.26 3.19
C SER A 24 8.62 3.36 4.35
N ARG A 25 8.05 3.57 5.55
CA ARG A 25 8.34 2.74 6.71
C ARG A 25 7.94 1.27 6.51
N ALA A 26 6.80 1.02 5.87
CA ALA A 26 6.22 -0.32 5.80
C ALA A 26 6.33 -0.96 4.41
N ALA A 27 6.17 -0.18 3.33
CA ALA A 27 5.96 -0.74 2.00
C ALA A 27 6.61 0.10 0.88
N PRO A 28 7.95 0.26 0.85
CA PRO A 28 8.62 1.07 -0.16
C PRO A 28 8.47 0.51 -1.58
N ILE A 29 8.46 -0.83 -1.75
CA ILE A 29 8.26 -1.50 -3.04
C ILE A 29 6.88 -1.16 -3.61
N CYS A 30 5.82 -1.36 -2.81
CA CYS A 30 4.45 -1.13 -3.26
C CYS A 30 4.20 0.34 -3.59
N LYS A 31 4.82 1.25 -2.81
CA LYS A 31 4.78 2.69 -3.08
C LYS A 31 5.46 3.02 -4.41
N LEU A 32 6.70 2.55 -4.61
CA LEU A 32 7.41 2.77 -5.88
C LEU A 32 6.64 2.21 -7.07
N ALA A 33 6.06 1.01 -6.95
CA ALA A 33 5.27 0.42 -8.02
C ALA A 33 4.06 1.27 -8.41
N ARG A 34 3.36 1.87 -7.43
CA ARG A 34 2.29 2.85 -7.71
C ARG A 34 2.85 4.09 -8.41
N ASP A 35 3.98 4.62 -7.95
CA ASP A 35 4.60 5.80 -8.55
C ASP A 35 5.03 5.56 -10.01
N LEU A 36 5.54 4.35 -10.32
CA LEU A 36 5.92 3.95 -11.69
C LEU A 36 4.68 3.78 -12.59
N VAL A 37 3.62 3.14 -12.10
CA VAL A 37 2.36 3.04 -12.88
C VAL A 37 1.76 4.42 -13.12
N ALA A 38 1.76 5.30 -12.11
CA ALA A 38 1.21 6.65 -12.21
C ALA A 38 1.90 7.53 -13.26
N ILE A 39 3.16 7.24 -13.60
CA ILE A 39 3.93 8.00 -14.60
C ILE A 39 3.93 7.33 -15.98
N GLY A 40 3.13 6.28 -16.16
CA GLY A 40 2.88 5.65 -17.46
C GLY A 40 3.56 4.31 -17.69
N TYR A 41 4.26 3.72 -16.70
CA TYR A 41 4.73 2.34 -16.86
C TYR A 41 3.54 1.37 -16.89
N SER A 42 3.58 0.42 -17.82
CA SER A 42 2.53 -0.59 -17.93
C SER A 42 2.44 -1.43 -16.64
N PRO A 43 1.23 -1.65 -16.08
CA PRO A 43 1.03 -2.53 -14.93
C PRO A 43 1.51 -3.98 -15.16
N ASP A 44 1.55 -4.44 -16.41
CA ASP A 44 2.00 -5.79 -16.78
C ASP A 44 3.53 -5.90 -16.85
N THR A 45 4.24 -4.77 -16.74
CA THR A 45 5.71 -4.77 -16.71
C THR A 45 6.19 -5.57 -15.51
N LEU A 46 6.99 -6.61 -15.77
CA LEU A 46 7.60 -7.41 -14.73
C LEU A 46 8.67 -6.60 -13.98
N ALA A 47 8.61 -6.68 -12.65
CA ALA A 47 9.57 -6.10 -11.73
C ALA A 47 10.16 -7.19 -10.82
N GLU A 48 11.49 -7.22 -10.74
CA GLU A 48 12.23 -7.95 -9.72
C GLU A 48 12.60 -7.04 -8.57
N VAL A 49 12.67 -7.59 -7.37
CA VAL A 49 13.12 -6.85 -6.19
C VAL A 49 14.42 -7.44 -5.69
N TRP A 50 15.41 -6.58 -5.57
CA TRP A 50 16.77 -6.90 -5.17
C TRP A 50 17.11 -6.16 -3.89
N ARG A 51 17.90 -6.79 -3.02
CA ARG A 51 18.56 -6.14 -1.89
C ARG A 51 20.05 -6.37 -2.06
N ASN A 52 20.81 -5.31 -2.27
CA ASN A 52 22.20 -5.40 -2.72
C ASN A 52 22.29 -6.24 -4.01
N GLN A 53 22.96 -7.39 -3.97
CA GLN A 53 23.11 -8.32 -5.10
C GLN A 53 22.25 -9.59 -4.95
N CYS A 54 21.29 -9.59 -4.01
CA CYS A 54 20.44 -10.75 -3.74
C CYS A 54 19.01 -10.47 -4.22
N LEU A 55 18.47 -11.36 -5.06
CA LEU A 55 17.07 -11.34 -5.46
C LEU A 55 16.20 -11.77 -4.27
N VAL A 56 15.38 -10.87 -3.75
CA VAL A 56 14.55 -11.11 -2.55
C VAL A 56 13.11 -11.44 -2.90
N PHE A 57 12.62 -10.96 -4.04
CA PHE A 57 11.32 -11.36 -4.56
C PHE A 57 11.44 -11.70 -6.04
N ALA A 58 10.83 -12.82 -6.42
CA ALA A 58 10.72 -13.24 -7.81
C ALA A 58 10.02 -12.17 -8.66
N ALA A 59 10.29 -12.19 -9.97
CA ALA A 59 9.68 -11.28 -10.92
C ALA A 59 8.15 -11.35 -10.85
N GLN A 60 7.49 -10.21 -10.68
CA GLN A 60 6.04 -10.07 -10.63
C GLN A 60 5.61 -8.78 -11.35
N PRO A 61 4.38 -8.70 -11.91
CA PRO A 61 3.90 -7.48 -12.55
C PRO A 61 3.84 -6.28 -11.59
N LEU A 62 4.19 -5.08 -12.06
CA LEU A 62 4.09 -3.84 -11.30
C LEU A 62 2.69 -3.62 -10.71
N GLY A 63 1.65 -3.93 -11.48
CA GLY A 63 0.25 -3.82 -11.07
C GLY A 63 -0.08 -4.68 -9.85
N LYS A 64 0.60 -5.82 -9.68
CA LYS A 64 0.44 -6.66 -8.48
C LYS A 64 1.02 -5.98 -7.25
N TRP A 65 2.23 -5.43 -7.35
CA TRP A 65 2.85 -4.67 -6.26
C TRP A 65 2.07 -3.39 -5.92
N ALA A 66 1.57 -2.68 -6.94
CA ALA A 66 0.81 -1.44 -6.79
C ALA A 66 -0.49 -1.63 -5.99
N LYS A 67 -1.12 -2.81 -6.13
CA LYS A 67 -2.35 -3.20 -5.40
C LYS A 67 -2.09 -3.64 -3.96
N LEU A 68 -0.84 -3.72 -3.52
CA LEU A 68 -0.49 -4.22 -2.18
C LEU A 68 -0.01 -3.10 -1.25
N THR A 69 -0.07 -3.38 0.03
CA THR A 69 0.59 -2.65 1.11
C THR A 69 1.06 -3.66 2.15
N VAL A 70 1.89 -3.21 3.09
CA VAL A 70 2.26 -4.00 4.26
C VAL A 70 1.53 -3.41 5.47
N GLU A 71 0.96 -4.28 6.28
CA GLU A 71 0.36 -3.97 7.57
C GLU A 71 1.18 -4.69 8.64
N GLU A 72 1.60 -3.94 9.65
CA GLU A 72 2.23 -4.47 10.85
C GLU A 72 1.40 -3.99 12.04
N THR A 73 0.80 -4.93 12.77
CA THR A 73 0.05 -4.62 14.00
C THR A 73 0.92 -4.92 15.20
N THR A 74 0.71 -4.22 16.32
CA THR A 74 1.52 -4.35 17.54
C THR A 74 1.77 -5.80 18.01
N ASN A 75 0.83 -6.71 17.71
CA ASN A 75 0.89 -8.12 18.13
C ASN A 75 1.04 -9.13 16.97
N ALA A 76 1.32 -8.70 15.74
CA ALA A 76 1.40 -9.62 14.61
C ALA A 76 2.57 -9.34 13.68
N SER A 77 3.07 -10.39 13.04
CA SER A 77 4.07 -10.32 11.98
C SER A 77 3.57 -9.49 10.79
N ALA A 78 4.49 -8.79 10.14
CA ALA A 78 4.23 -8.05 8.92
C ALA A 78 3.55 -8.95 7.86
N ARG A 79 2.47 -8.43 7.26
CA ARG A 79 1.68 -9.16 6.25
C ARG A 79 1.31 -8.25 5.08
N PHE A 80 1.28 -8.82 3.88
CA PHE A 80 0.75 -8.12 2.71
C PHE A 80 -0.78 -8.00 2.81
N ARG A 81 -1.28 -6.82 2.48
CA ARG A 81 -2.71 -6.49 2.39
C ARG A 81 -3.00 -5.79 1.08
N VAL A 82 -4.26 -5.82 0.68
CA VAL A 82 -4.73 -5.01 -0.46
C VAL A 82 -4.65 -3.55 -0.07
N TRP A 83 -4.02 -2.74 -0.92
CA TRP A 83 -4.01 -1.30 -0.78
C TRP A 83 -5.37 -0.72 -1.15
N ARG A 84 -5.83 0.24 -0.37
CA ARG A 84 -7.05 1.01 -0.60
C ARG A 84 -6.69 2.47 -0.49
N ASP A 85 -7.33 3.31 -1.31
CA ASP A 85 -7.16 4.73 -1.15
C ASP A 85 -7.66 5.14 0.24
N ARG A 86 -6.87 5.96 0.92
CA ARG A 86 -7.19 6.41 2.27
C ARG A 86 -8.43 7.31 2.26
N ALA A 87 -8.63 8.09 1.21
CA ALA A 87 -9.83 8.92 1.06
C ALA A 87 -11.11 8.07 1.00
N GLU A 88 -11.08 6.99 0.21
CA GLU A 88 -12.20 6.04 0.12
C GLU A 88 -12.45 5.31 1.45
N TYR A 89 -11.39 4.92 2.15
CA TYR A 89 -11.52 4.21 3.42
C TYR A 89 -12.23 5.03 4.51
N PHE A 90 -11.93 6.32 4.61
CA PHE A 90 -12.58 7.20 5.59
C PHE A 90 -13.97 7.67 5.15
N ALA A 91 -14.19 7.86 3.85
CA ALA A 91 -15.51 8.17 3.30
C ALA A 91 -16.54 7.09 3.68
N GLY A 92 -16.19 5.80 3.52
CA GLY A 92 -17.09 4.68 3.87
C GLY A 92 -17.16 4.33 5.36
N LYS A 93 -16.38 4.99 6.23
CA LYS A 93 -16.46 4.79 7.69
C LYS A 93 -17.37 5.83 8.35
N GLY A 94 -17.32 7.08 7.89
CA GLY A 94 -18.17 8.16 8.41
C GLY A 94 -19.68 7.96 8.15
N GLU A 95 -20.05 7.16 7.15
CA GLU A 95 -21.46 6.85 6.84
C GLU A 95 -22.06 5.78 7.77
N ARG A 96 -21.26 4.79 8.20
CA ARG A 96 -21.71 3.75 9.14
C ARG A 96 -21.91 4.27 10.55
N ASP A 97 -21.08 5.20 11.00
CA ASP A 97 -21.23 5.81 12.32
C ASP A 97 -22.47 6.73 12.37
N ARG A 98 -22.90 7.30 11.23
CA ARG A 98 -24.08 8.15 11.12
C ARG A 98 -25.40 7.36 11.14
N GLN A 99 -25.45 6.17 10.53
CA GLN A 99 -26.61 5.28 10.57
C GLN A 99 -26.84 4.59 11.93
N ALA A 100 -25.82 4.50 12.78
CA ALA A 100 -25.95 3.94 14.13
C ALA A 100 -26.53 4.93 15.16
N SER A 101 -26.91 6.15 14.73
CA SER A 101 -27.27 7.27 15.59
C SER A 101 -28.74 7.71 15.47
N ASP A 102 -29.64 6.88 14.91
CA ASP A 102 -31.08 7.10 15.01
C ASP A 102 -31.61 6.44 16.29
N PRO A 103 -31.75 7.16 17.42
CA PRO A 103 -32.61 6.71 18.49
C PRO A 103 -34.04 6.71 17.97
N ALA A 104 -34.68 5.55 17.98
CA ALA A 104 -36.12 5.44 17.77
C ALA A 104 -36.83 6.39 18.73
N GLU A 105 -37.61 7.32 18.19
CA GLU A 105 -38.49 8.19 18.97
C GLU A 105 -39.53 7.29 19.66
N ASP A 106 -39.42 7.16 20.98
CA ASP A 106 -40.43 6.52 21.83
C ASP A 106 -41.70 7.39 21.84
N GLU A 107 -42.61 7.14 20.89
CA GLU A 107 -44.03 7.47 21.02
C GLU A 107 -44.70 6.41 21.91
N ASP A 108 -44.91 6.72 23.20
CA ASP A 108 -46.19 6.48 23.90
C ASP A 108 -46.05 6.69 25.41
N ALA A 109 -46.83 7.63 25.94
CA ALA A 109 -47.49 7.47 27.25
C ALA A 109 -48.63 8.50 27.37
N ALA A 110 -49.85 8.02 27.08
CA ALA A 110 -51.12 8.65 27.40
C ALA A 110 -51.49 8.50 28.88
#